data_AF-A0A971JZV7-F1
#
_entry.id   AF-A0A971JZV7-F1
#
_cell.length_a   1.000
_cell.length_b   1.000
_cell.length_c   1.000
_cell.angle_alpha   90.00
_cell.angle_beta   90.00
_cell.angle_gamma   90.00
#
_symmetry.space_group_name_H-M   'P 1'
#
loop_
_entity.id
_entity.type
_entity.pdbx_description
1 polymer ?
#
loop_
_entity_poly.entity_id
_entity_poly.type
_entity_poly.pdbx_seq_one_letter_code
_entity_poly.pdbx_strand_id
1 'polypeptide(L)' 'TTVSIGAASFPEQDVTGEEELVEAADRALYQVKESGRNRAAL' A
#
# COMPACT_ATOMS: atom_id res chain seq x y z
N THR A 1 -9.77 -16.87 8.15
CA THR A 1 -9.16 -16.31 6.93
C THR A 1 -8.60 -14.94 7.25
N THR A 2 -7.38 -14.63 6.82
CA THR A 2 -6.72 -13.34 7.06
C THR A 2 -6.33 -12.68 5.75
N VAL A 3 -6.30 -11.35 5.71
CA VAL A 3 -5.89 -10.56 4.54
C VAL A 3 -4.75 -9.62 4.89
N SER A 4 -4.00 -9.21 3.87
CA SER A 4 -2.93 -8.21 3.95
C SER A 4 -3.35 -7.00 3.13
N ILE A 5 -3.10 -5.79 3.64
CA ILE A 5 -3.61 -4.55 3.03
C ILE A 5 -2.46 -3.56 2.86
N GLY A 6 -2.32 -2.99 1.66
CA GLY A 6 -1.53 -1.79 1.42
C GLY A 6 -2.47 -0.66 1.04
N ALA A 7 -2.22 0.52 1.56
CA ALA A 7 -3.04 1.70 1.32
C ALA A 7 -2.16 2.88 0.89
N ALA A 8 -2.78 3.81 0.19
CA ALA A 8 -2.16 5.05 -0.27
C ALA A 8 -3.18 6.20 -0.18
N SER A 9 -2.69 7.39 0.07
CA SER A 9 -3.42 8.62 0.34
C SER A 9 -2.81 9.78 -0.47
N PHE A 10 -3.66 10.48 -1.22
CA PHE A 10 -3.35 11.75 -1.86
C PHE A 10 -4.07 12.88 -1.11
N PRO A 11 -3.42 14.03 -0.81
CA PRO A 11 -2.09 14.45 -1.25
C PRO A 11 -0.96 14.13 -0.25
N GLU A 12 -1.19 13.25 0.73
CA GLU A 12 -0.18 12.95 1.77
C GLU A 12 1.07 12.29 1.21
N GLN A 13 0.94 11.56 0.11
CA GLN A 13 2.04 10.98 -0.64
C GLN A 13 2.31 11.81 -1.90
N ASP A 14 3.60 11.92 -2.24
CA ASP A 14 4.09 12.62 -3.43
C ASP A 14 3.82 11.78 -4.68
N VAL A 15 2.53 11.63 -5.00
CA VAL A 15 2.02 10.97 -6.20
C VAL A 15 1.28 12.01 -7.04
N THR A 16 1.57 12.02 -8.33
CA THR A 16 1.12 13.03 -9.28
C THR A 16 -0.11 12.60 -10.07
N GLY A 17 -0.54 11.34 -9.91
CA GLY A 17 -1.70 10.77 -10.60
C GLY A 17 -2.25 9.51 -9.95
N GLU A 18 -3.41 9.08 -10.45
CA GLU A 18 -4.12 7.88 -9.98
C GLU A 18 -3.27 6.62 -10.09
N GLU A 19 -2.52 6.45 -11.18
CA GLU A 19 -1.65 5.29 -11.41
C GLU A 19 -0.54 5.21 -10.34
N GLU A 20 0.12 6.33 -10.05
CA GLU A 20 1.15 6.41 -9.01
C GLU A 20 0.57 6.16 -7.61
N LEU A 21 -0.68 6.57 -7.35
CA LEU A 21 -1.39 6.29 -6.09
C LEU A 21 -1.67 4.78 -5.94
N VAL A 22 -2.10 4.11 -7.01
CA VAL A 22 -2.33 2.66 -7.01
C VAL A 22 -1.01 1.91 -6.85
N GLU A 23 0.04 2.32 -7.54
CA GLU A 23 1.39 1.75 -7.36
C GLU A 23 1.90 1.91 -5.94
N ALA A 24 1.66 3.07 -5.30
CA ALA A 24 2.03 3.30 -3.91
C ALA A 24 1.31 2.31 -2.97
N ALA A 25 0.01 2.10 -3.17
CA ALA A 25 -0.77 1.14 -2.38
C ALA A 25 -0.28 -0.30 -2.59
N ASP A 26 0.06 -0.68 -3.81
CA ASP A 26 0.59 -2.01 -4.11
C ASP A 26 1.98 -2.23 -3.50
N ARG A 27 2.86 -1.21 -3.53
CA ARG A 27 4.15 -1.24 -2.82
C ARG A 27 3.97 -1.45 -1.32
N ALA A 28 3.04 -0.73 -0.69
CA ALA A 28 2.71 -0.90 0.72
C ALA A 28 2.20 -2.34 1.01
N LEU A 29 1.39 -2.90 0.11
CA LEU A 29 0.90 -4.27 0.23
C LEU A 29 2.03 -5.30 0.12
N TYR A 30 2.99 -5.06 -0.76
CA TYR A 30 4.16 -5.92 -0.92
C TYR A 30 4.99 -5.97 0.36
N GLN A 31 5.25 -4.82 0.99
CA GLN A 31 5.96 -4.73 2.26
C GLN A 31 5.24 -5.50 3.39
N VAL A 32 3.90 -5.43 3.44
CA VAL A 32 3.11 -6.24 4.38
C VAL A 32 3.32 -7.73 4.14
N LYS A 33 3.35 -8.16 2.88
CA LYS A 33 3.53 -9.57 2.53
C LYS A 33 4.91 -10.08 2.92
N GLU A 34 5.95 -9.27 2.79
CA GLU A 34 7.32 -9.62 3.18
C GLU A 34 7.54 -9.58 4.70
N SER A 35 6.90 -8.65 5.40
CA SER A 35 7.06 -8.46 6.85
C SER A 35 6.29 -9.47 7.73
N GLY A 36 5.64 -10.46 7.12
CA GLY A 36 4.96 -11.55 7.84
C GLY A 36 3.45 -11.68 7.58
N ARG A 37 2.87 -10.88 6.68
CA ARG A 37 1.44 -10.90 6.28
C ARG A 37 0.48 -10.55 7.44
N ASN A 38 -0.82 -10.56 7.14
CA ASN A 38 -1.91 -10.29 8.08
C ASN A 38 -1.76 -8.95 8.84
N ARG A 39 -1.34 -7.90 8.11
CA ARG A 39 -1.14 -6.54 8.60
C ARG A 39 -1.62 -5.52 7.56
N ALA A 40 -1.58 -4.26 7.94
CA ALA A 40 -1.82 -3.12 7.07
C ALA A 40 -0.60 -2.18 7.08
N ALA A 41 -0.29 -1.58 5.93
CA ALA A 41 0.71 -0.52 5.79
C ALA A 41 0.17 0.61 4.88
N LEU A 42 0.71 1.80 5.10
CA LEU A 42 0.47 3.04 4.34
C LEU A 42 1.73 3.43 3.56
#